data_AF-A0A8H7W5B3-F1
#
_entry.id   AF-A0A8H7W5B3-F1
#
_cell.length_a   1.000
_cell.length_b   1.000
_cell.length_c   1.000
_cell.angle_alpha   90.00
_cell.angle_beta   90.00
_cell.angle_gamma   90.00
#
_symmetry.space_group_name_H-M   'P 1'
#
loop_
_entity.id
_entity.type
_entity.pdbx_description
1 polymer ?
#
loop_
_entity_poly.entity_id
_entity_poly.type
_entity_poly.pdbx_seq_one_letter_code
_entity_poly.pdbx_strand_id
1 'polypeptide(L)'
;MNLTLGAGTSIGLNIDNSRQTYLPIIGGSFCAKWNGGVTGTVVSGVADFIQTANGTGPYKLGFEYLLKTSETPPANIVVRQSGWEVKFVGRTTYAFETGDARYSFINTGVYVGVETGYVMNGTTTYCELDLDV
;
A
#
# COMPACT_ATOMS: atom_id res chain seq x y z
N MET A 1 4.57 4.07 5.88
CA MET A 1 3.61 3.00 6.25
C MET A 1 4.30 1.65 6.09
N ASN A 2 3.95 0.64 6.88
CA ASN A 2 4.50 -0.72 6.79
C ASN A 2 3.41 -1.72 6.49
N LEU A 3 3.61 -2.52 5.45
CA LEU A 3 2.72 -3.63 5.08
C LEU A 3 3.45 -4.95 5.33
N THR A 4 2.76 -5.90 5.95
CA THR A 4 3.21 -7.30 6.02
C THR A 4 2.49 -8.09 4.94
N LEU A 5 3.25 -8.63 3.99
CA LEU A 5 2.73 -9.45 2.90
C LEU A 5 2.87 -10.93 3.25
N GLY A 6 1.83 -11.71 2.97
CA GLY A 6 1.85 -13.16 3.06
C GLY A 6 2.38 -13.82 1.79
N ALA A 7 2.25 -15.15 1.72
CA ALA A 7 2.68 -15.93 0.56
C ALA A 7 1.91 -15.55 -0.71
N GLY A 8 2.65 -15.34 -1.80
CA GLY A 8 2.08 -14.92 -3.07
C GLY A 8 1.50 -16.07 -3.90
N THR A 9 0.46 -15.76 -4.67
CA THR A 9 -0.17 -16.64 -5.66
C THR A 9 0.04 -16.06 -7.05
N SER A 10 0.80 -16.75 -7.89
CA SER A 10 0.97 -16.42 -9.30
C SER A 10 -0.21 -16.97 -10.10
N ILE A 11 -0.92 -16.13 -10.83
CA ILE A 11 -2.08 -16.55 -11.65
C ILE A 11 -1.72 -16.93 -13.08
N GLY A 12 -0.45 -16.80 -13.46
CA GLY A 12 0.06 -17.16 -14.78
C GLY A 12 0.23 -15.95 -15.68
N LEU A 13 0.13 -16.17 -16.99
CA LEU A 13 0.22 -15.12 -18.00
C LEU A 13 -1.17 -14.53 -18.30
N ASN A 14 -1.24 -13.21 -18.31
CA ASN A 14 -2.38 -12.44 -18.78
C ASN A 14 -2.39 -12.37 -20.31
N ILE A 15 -3.50 -11.89 -20.88
CA ILE A 15 -3.70 -11.75 -22.33
C ILE A 15 -2.69 -10.80 -23.00
N ASP A 16 -2.13 -9.86 -22.23
CA ASP A 16 -1.09 -8.93 -22.67
C ASP A 16 0.34 -9.49 -22.50
N ASN A 17 0.48 -10.78 -22.22
CA ASN A 17 1.76 -11.44 -21.92
C ASN A 17 2.47 -10.81 -20.71
N SER A 18 1.71 -10.33 -19.73
CA SER A 18 2.21 -9.96 -18.40
C SER A 18 2.02 -11.10 -17.40
N ARG A 19 2.88 -11.19 -16.39
CA ARG A 19 2.73 -12.13 -15.28
C ARG A 19 2.19 -11.40 -14.07
N GLN A 20 1.12 -11.93 -13.49
CA GLN A 20 0.48 -11.33 -12.33
C GLN A 20 0.62 -12.20 -11.08
N THR A 21 0.95 -11.56 -9.96
CA THR A 21 1.09 -12.21 -8.64
C THR A 21 0.31 -11.42 -7.60
N TYR A 22 -0.59 -12.10 -6.90
CA TYR A 22 -1.29 -11.53 -5.75
C TYR A 22 -0.60 -11.93 -4.46
N LEU A 23 -0.39 -10.97 -3.57
CA LEU A 23 0.10 -11.20 -2.21
C LEU A 23 -0.96 -10.70 -1.22
N PRO A 24 -1.44 -11.53 -0.28
CA PRO A 24 -2.33 -11.06 0.76
C PRO A 24 -1.59 -10.09 1.67
N ILE A 25 -2.22 -8.97 2.03
CA ILE A 25 -1.74 -8.08 3.08
C ILE A 25 -2.32 -8.61 4.38
N ILE A 26 -1.45 -9.14 5.24
CA ILE A 26 -1.83 -9.87 6.46
C ILE A 26 -1.66 -9.03 7.73
N GLY A 27 -1.20 -7.79 7.59
CA GLY A 27 -1.02 -6.88 8.70
C GLY A 27 -0.12 -5.71 8.33
N GLY A 28 0.27 -4.96 9.35
CA GLY A 28 1.12 -3.80 9.19
C GLY A 28 0.80 -2.69 10.19
N SER A 29 1.51 -1.59 10.06
CA SER A 29 1.33 -0.40 10.89
C SER A 29 1.47 0.87 10.06
N PHE A 30 0.83 1.94 10.52
CA PHE A 30 0.98 3.25 9.91
C PHE A 30 1.05 4.34 10.98
N CYS A 31 1.62 5.46 10.55
CA CYS A 31 1.56 6.73 11.23
C CYS A 31 1.29 7.81 10.19
N ALA A 32 0.46 8.79 10.51
CA ALA A 32 0.14 9.92 9.65
C ALA A 32 -0.01 11.19 10.50
N LYS A 33 0.28 12.36 9.93
CA LYS A 33 0.07 13.66 10.60
C LYS A 33 -1.39 14.12 10.62
N TRP A 34 -2.30 13.29 10.11
CA TRP A 34 -3.74 13.54 10.12
C TRP A 34 -4.23 13.85 11.55
N ASN A 35 -5.03 14.90 11.70
CA ASN A 35 -5.57 15.34 12.99
C ASN A 35 -4.53 15.51 14.11
N GLY A 36 -3.35 16.05 13.81
CA GLY A 36 -2.31 16.29 14.80
C GLY A 36 -1.45 15.06 15.12
N GLY A 37 -1.65 13.97 14.38
CA GLY A 37 -0.88 12.74 14.52
C GLY A 37 -1.78 11.56 14.90
N VAL A 38 -1.83 10.56 14.04
CA VAL A 38 -2.54 9.30 14.28
C VAL A 38 -1.64 8.13 13.94
N THR A 39 -1.73 7.08 14.74
CA THR A 39 -1.14 5.77 14.46
C THR A 39 -2.24 4.74 14.28
N GLY A 40 -1.88 3.60 13.72
CA GLY A 40 -2.82 2.49 13.65
C GLY A 40 -2.25 1.26 12.99
N THR A 41 -3.14 0.33 12.68
CA THR A 41 -2.80 -0.96 12.08
C THR A 41 -3.36 -1.08 10.68
N VAL A 42 -2.71 -1.90 9.87
CA VAL A 42 -3.27 -2.42 8.63
C VAL A 42 -3.98 -3.72 8.98
N VAL A 43 -5.27 -3.81 8.68
CA VAL A 43 -6.12 -4.93 9.10
C VAL A 43 -5.98 -6.10 8.14
N SER A 44 -6.24 -5.84 6.86
CA SER A 44 -6.17 -6.83 5.78
C SER A 44 -6.22 -6.13 4.43
N GLY A 45 -5.85 -6.86 3.38
CA GLY A 45 -5.95 -6.39 2.00
C GLY A 45 -5.28 -7.32 1.01
N VAL A 46 -5.05 -6.82 -0.19
CA VAL A 46 -4.33 -7.51 -1.26
C VAL A 46 -3.38 -6.55 -1.95
N ALA A 47 -2.21 -7.08 -2.30
CA ALA A 47 -1.26 -6.46 -3.19
C ALA A 47 -1.24 -7.24 -4.51
N ASP A 48 -1.21 -6.51 -5.60
CA ASP A 48 -1.20 -6.98 -6.98
C ASP A 48 0.07 -6.47 -7.66
N PHE A 49 0.87 -7.40 -8.16
CA PHE A 49 2.11 -7.13 -8.86
C PHE A 49 2.03 -7.69 -10.26
N ILE A 50 2.17 -6.82 -11.26
CA ILE A 50 2.16 -7.20 -12.67
C ILE A 50 3.52 -6.89 -13.28
N GLN A 51 4.14 -7.88 -13.90
CA GLN A 51 5.46 -7.81 -14.55
C GLN A 51 5.36 -8.25 -16.00
N THR A 52 6.41 -8.02 -16.79
CA THR A 52 6.49 -8.64 -18.11
C THR A 52 6.67 -10.17 -18.00
N ALA A 53 6.25 -10.94 -19.02
CA ALA A 53 6.31 -12.41 -19.02
C ALA A 53 7.68 -13.01 -18.67
N ASN A 54 8.77 -12.33 -19.01
CA ASN A 54 10.13 -12.84 -18.76
C ASN A 54 10.61 -12.61 -17.31
N GLY A 55 9.77 -12.05 -16.44
CA GLY A 55 10.11 -11.77 -15.04
C GLY A 55 11.13 -10.65 -14.86
N THR A 56 11.34 -9.84 -15.90
CA THR A 56 12.26 -8.69 -15.86
C THR A 56 11.50 -7.39 -16.12
N GLY A 57 11.99 -6.29 -15.56
CA GLY A 57 11.45 -4.96 -15.81
C GLY A 57 10.60 -4.40 -14.66
N PRO A 58 9.88 -3.29 -14.91
CA PRO A 58 9.12 -2.59 -13.88
C PRO A 58 7.89 -3.40 -13.46
N TYR A 59 7.54 -3.27 -12.18
CA TYR A 59 6.34 -3.89 -11.62
C TYR A 59 5.25 -2.83 -11.64
N LYS A 60 4.11 -3.09 -12.29
CA LYS A 60 2.91 -2.34 -11.97
C LYS A 60 2.45 -2.79 -10.60
N LEU A 61 2.18 -1.82 -9.75
CA LEU A 61 1.79 -1.95 -8.37
C LEU A 61 0.31 -1.61 -8.23
N GLY A 62 -0.45 -2.48 -7.55
CA GLY A 62 -1.81 -2.21 -7.11
C GLY A 62 -1.99 -2.72 -5.69
N PHE A 63 -2.49 -1.90 -4.77
CA PHE A 63 -2.81 -2.36 -3.41
C PHE A 63 -4.19 -1.87 -3.02
N GLU A 64 -4.95 -2.73 -2.35
CA GLU A 64 -6.19 -2.36 -1.68
C GLU A 64 -6.19 -2.95 -0.26
N TYR A 65 -6.32 -2.11 0.75
CA TYR A 65 -6.27 -2.53 2.15
C TYR A 65 -7.03 -1.59 3.08
N LEU A 66 -7.28 -2.08 4.30
CA LEU A 66 -7.98 -1.36 5.34
C LEU A 66 -7.02 -0.92 6.44
N LEU A 67 -7.03 0.37 6.76
CA LEU A 67 -6.40 0.94 7.96
C LEU A 67 -7.42 1.08 9.08
N LYS A 68 -6.95 0.88 10.31
CA LYS A 68 -7.69 1.12 11.54
C LYS A 68 -6.87 1.99 12.48
N THR A 69 -7.40 3.16 12.86
CA THR A 69 -6.70 4.08 13.78
C THR A 69 -6.68 3.53 15.21
N SER A 70 -5.70 3.96 16.01
CA SER A 70 -5.49 3.52 17.39
C SER A 70 -6.36 4.26 18.43
N GLU A 71 -7.00 5.36 18.03
CA GLU A 71 -7.84 6.17 18.91
C GLU A 71 -9.16 5.47 19.28
N THR A 72 -9.94 6.08 20.18
CA THR A 72 -11.23 5.54 20.63
C THR A 72 -12.36 6.57 20.40
N PRO A 73 -13.40 6.26 19.58
CA PRO A 73 -13.53 5.05 18.76
C PRO A 73 -12.56 5.06 17.57
N PRO A 74 -12.12 3.88 17.08
CA PRO A 74 -11.23 3.81 15.92
C PRO A 74 -11.97 4.22 14.64
N ALA A 75 -11.28 4.94 13.76
CA ALA A 75 -11.72 5.18 12.40
C ALA A 75 -11.23 4.04 11.49
N ASN A 76 -12.02 3.73 10.45
CA ASN A 76 -11.64 2.79 9.41
C ASN A 76 -11.46 3.56 8.10
N ILE A 77 -10.35 3.30 7.41
CA ILE A 77 -9.96 4.01 6.19
C ILE A 77 -9.55 2.99 5.14
N VAL A 78 -10.27 2.95 4.03
CA VAL A 78 -9.90 2.13 2.87
C VAL A 78 -8.80 2.86 2.12
N VAL A 79 -7.80 2.12 1.67
CA VAL A 79 -6.69 2.64 0.87
C VAL A 79 -6.66 1.91 -0.45
N ARG A 80 -6.62 2.67 -1.54
CA ARG A 80 -6.26 2.18 -2.87
C ARG A 80 -4.97 2.84 -3.29
N GLN A 81 -3.99 2.04 -3.66
CA GLN A 81 -2.67 2.48 -4.06
C GLN A 81 -2.37 1.93 -5.45
N SER A 82 -1.79 2.76 -6.31
CA SER A 82 -1.38 2.31 -7.64
C SER A 82 -0.11 3.01 -8.10
N GLY A 83 0.73 2.32 -8.86
CA GLY A 83 1.93 2.93 -9.40
C GLY A 83 2.88 1.94 -10.04
N TRP A 84 4.16 2.27 -10.00
CA TRP A 84 5.20 1.49 -10.65
C TRP A 84 6.43 1.36 -9.76
N GLU A 85 6.98 0.15 -9.70
CA GLU A 85 8.28 -0.13 -9.15
C GLU A 85 9.33 -0.22 -10.25
N VAL A 86 10.42 0.52 -10.10
CA VAL A 86 11.60 0.41 -10.96
C VAL A 86 12.83 0.27 -10.08
N LYS A 87 13.57 -0.84 -10.23
CA LYS A 87 14.79 -1.13 -9.45
C LYS A 87 14.55 -1.04 -7.93
N PHE A 88 13.54 -1.75 -7.40
CA PHE A 88 13.22 -1.80 -5.97
C PHE A 88 12.73 -0.49 -5.34
N VAL A 89 12.37 0.49 -6.18
CA VAL A 89 11.77 1.75 -5.75
C VAL A 89 10.39 1.89 -6.38
N GLY A 90 9.37 1.70 -5.57
CA GLY A 90 7.97 2.00 -5.86
C GLY A 90 7.73 3.49 -5.85
N ARG A 91 6.95 3.97 -6.81
CA ARG A 91 6.32 5.29 -6.79
C ARG A 91 4.85 5.08 -7.02
N THR A 92 4.04 5.45 -6.05
CA THR A 92 2.60 5.23 -6.12
C THR A 92 1.81 6.46 -5.75
N THR A 93 0.56 6.46 -6.17
CA THR A 93 -0.47 7.39 -5.74
C THR A 93 -1.45 6.67 -4.82
N TYR A 94 -1.93 7.37 -3.80
CA TYR A 94 -2.89 6.83 -2.83
C TYR A 94 -4.23 7.55 -2.98
N ALA A 95 -5.31 6.78 -2.89
CA ALA A 95 -6.66 7.25 -2.67
C ALA A 95 -7.15 6.69 -1.34
N PHE A 96 -7.59 7.58 -0.46
CA PHE A 96 -8.16 7.21 0.84
C PHE A 96 -9.67 7.40 0.80
N GLU A 97 -10.40 6.46 1.41
CA GLU A 97 -11.85 6.54 1.56
C GLU A 97 -12.24 6.25 3.01
N THR A 98 -12.96 7.19 3.62
CA THR A 98 -13.52 7.01 4.95
C THR A 98 -14.86 7.72 5.10
N GLY A 99 -15.76 7.09 5.88
CA GLY A 99 -17.00 7.70 6.33
C GLY A 99 -16.85 8.45 7.66
N ASP A 100 -15.67 8.42 8.29
CA ASP A 100 -15.43 9.09 9.56
C ASP A 100 -15.18 10.58 9.35
N ALA A 101 -16.06 11.43 9.89
CA ALA A 101 -16.00 12.88 9.71
C ALA A 101 -14.67 13.49 10.17
N ARG A 102 -14.01 12.90 11.19
CA ARG A 102 -12.70 13.35 11.68
C ARG A 102 -11.64 13.31 10.57
N TYR A 103 -11.74 12.35 9.66
CA TYR A 103 -10.77 12.12 8.60
C TYR A 103 -11.29 12.48 7.22
N SER A 104 -12.47 13.08 7.10
CA SER A 104 -13.13 13.37 5.81
C SER A 104 -12.26 14.15 4.80
N PHE A 105 -11.30 14.94 5.28
CA PHE A 105 -10.35 15.67 4.43
C PHE A 105 -9.43 14.76 3.61
N ILE A 106 -9.20 13.51 4.02
CA ILE A 106 -8.35 12.59 3.26
C ILE A 106 -9.02 12.07 1.99
N ASN A 107 -10.34 12.15 1.90
CA ASN A 107 -11.10 11.70 0.74
C ASN A 107 -10.88 12.56 -0.51
N THR A 108 -10.34 13.76 -0.35
CA THR A 108 -10.24 14.76 -1.43
C THR A 108 -8.81 15.16 -1.77
N GLY A 109 -7.83 14.69 -1.01
CA GLY A 109 -6.42 14.98 -1.25
C GLY A 109 -5.82 14.15 -2.40
N VAL A 110 -4.71 14.65 -2.95
CA VAL A 110 -3.82 13.89 -3.83
C VAL A 110 -2.61 13.48 -3.00
N TYR A 111 -2.37 12.18 -2.93
CA TYR A 111 -1.30 11.61 -2.13
C TYR A 111 -0.36 10.82 -3.01
N VAL A 112 0.93 11.03 -2.81
CA VAL A 112 2.01 10.33 -3.50
C VAL A 112 2.90 9.68 -2.47
N GLY A 113 3.44 8.51 -2.78
CA GLY A 113 4.40 7.84 -1.91
C GLY A 113 5.51 7.19 -2.69
N VAL A 114 6.56 6.88 -1.93
CA VAL A 114 7.71 6.13 -2.36
C VAL A 114 7.80 4.90 -1.48
N GLU A 115 7.94 3.74 -2.11
CA GLU A 115 8.02 2.46 -1.43
C GLU A 115 9.39 1.85 -1.70
N THR A 116 10.07 1.45 -0.64
CA THR A 116 11.36 0.75 -0.72
C THR A 116 11.26 -0.59 -0.04
N GLY A 117 11.93 -1.60 -0.58
CA GLY A 117 12.11 -2.86 0.13
C GLY A 117 11.04 -3.93 -0.10
N TYR A 118 10.54 -4.07 -1.34
CA TYR A 118 9.90 -5.32 -1.77
C TYR A 118 10.95 -6.45 -1.84
N VAL A 119 11.49 -6.83 -0.67
CA VAL A 119 12.32 -8.01 -0.53
C VAL A 119 11.35 -9.16 -0.29
N MET A 120 11.16 -10.04 -1.27
CA MET A 120 10.41 -11.31 -1.14
C MET A 120 11.06 -12.31 -0.16
N ASN A 121 11.81 -11.81 0.83
CA ASN A 121 12.25 -12.53 2.01
C ASN A 121 12.85 -11.55 3.03
N GLY A 122 12.04 -11.17 4.02
CA GLY A 122 12.49 -10.68 5.32
C GLY A 122 13.40 -9.45 5.29
N THR A 123 12.84 -8.24 5.29
CA THR A 123 13.46 -7.11 5.96
C THR A 123 12.41 -6.10 6.41
N THR A 124 12.47 -5.70 7.68
CA THR A 124 11.70 -4.61 8.30
C THR A 124 12.40 -3.29 8.00
N THR A 125 11.68 -2.26 7.51
CA THR A 125 12.25 -0.91 7.33
C THR A 125 11.21 0.18 7.59
N TYR A 126 11.71 1.36 7.98
CA TYR A 126 11.14 2.43 8.79
C TYR A 126 10.05 3.30 8.15
N CYS A 127 9.22 3.92 9.01
CA CYS A 127 8.26 4.96 8.64
C CYS A 127 8.97 6.18 8.06
N GLU A 128 8.90 6.38 6.74
CA GLU A 128 9.27 7.66 6.15
C GLU A 128 8.11 8.65 6.19
N LEU A 129 8.49 9.89 6.52
CA LEU A 129 7.69 11.09 6.72
C LEU A 129 6.93 11.46 5.44
N ASP A 130 5.61 11.64 5.54
CA ASP A 130 4.86 12.41 4.54
C ASP A 130 5.41 13.86 4.56
N LEU A 131 5.93 14.31 3.41
CA LEU A 131 6.36 15.70 3.24
C LEU A 131 5.12 16.55 2.99
N ASP A 132 4.86 17.46 3.92
CA ASP A 132 3.84 18.50 3.80
C ASP A 132 4.08 19.32 2.51
N VAL A 133 3.02 19.53 1.71
CA VAL A 133 2.95 20.58 0.70
C VAL A 133 1.89 21.58 1.12
#